data_AF-A0A5E6Q6M7-F1
#
_entry.id   AF-A0A5E6Q6M7-F1
#
_cell.length_a   1.000
_cell.length_b   1.000
_cell.length_c   1.000
_cell.angle_alpha   90.00
_cell.angle_beta   90.00
_cell.angle_gamma   90.00
#
_symmetry.space_group_name_H-M   'P 1'
#
loop_
_entity.id
_entity.type
_entity.pdbx_description
1 polymer ?
#
loop_
_entity_poly.entity_id
_entity_poly.type
_entity_poly.pdbx_seq_one_letter_code
_entity_poly.pdbx_strand_id
1 'polypeptide(L)'
;MNRYALIETVYQQNYYVVTQLVDADDFPPFPENGGGSWIDTAGLAVQVGWLAQFQTFQWVFTEPDYEAYVRLATARMSERFDKAIHWLTFNPLQYKKDIGTATPDDEAALLSYKQYFVAVSEVKNQSGYPSIINWPIAPF
;
A
#
# COMPACT_ATOMS: atom_id res chain seq x y z
N MET A 1 -27.79 -13.17 4.02
CA MET A 1 -26.33 -13.04 3.92
C MET A 1 -25.95 -12.31 2.64
N ASN A 2 -25.48 -11.09 2.79
CA ASN A 2 -24.92 -10.26 1.73
C ASN A 2 -23.40 -10.44 1.72
N ARG A 3 -22.77 -10.17 0.58
CA ARG A 3 -21.32 -10.15 0.46
C ARG A 3 -20.84 -8.70 0.47
N TYR A 4 -19.90 -8.38 1.36
CA TYR A 4 -19.29 -7.08 1.48
C TYR A 4 -17.82 -7.13 1.06
N ALA A 5 -17.39 -6.15 0.27
CA ALA A 5 -16.00 -5.93 -0.11
C ALA A 5 -15.44 -4.74 0.66
N LEU A 6 -14.34 -4.95 1.38
CA LEU A 6 -13.56 -3.86 1.93
C LEU A 6 -12.70 -3.29 0.81
N ILE A 7 -12.92 -2.01 0.49
CA ILE A 7 -12.10 -1.29 -0.48
C ILE A 7 -11.20 -0.30 0.24
N GLU A 8 -9.94 -0.23 -0.18
CA GLU A 8 -8.95 0.70 0.38
C GLU A 8 -8.43 1.63 -0.71
N THR A 9 -8.12 2.88 -0.32
CA THR A 9 -7.56 3.87 -1.23
C THR A 9 -6.20 3.41 -1.73
N VAL A 10 -5.98 3.51 -3.04
CA VAL A 10 -4.63 3.34 -3.59
C VAL A 10 -3.92 4.69 -3.57
N TYR A 11 -2.69 4.72 -3.05
CA TYR A 11 -1.94 5.96 -2.80
C TYR A 11 -1.86 6.85 -4.05
N GLN A 12 -2.35 8.10 -3.91
CA GLN A 12 -2.41 9.10 -4.98
C GLN A 12 -3.18 8.65 -6.25
N GLN A 13 -4.08 7.68 -6.13
CA GLN A 13 -4.93 7.24 -7.23
C GLN A 13 -6.40 7.60 -6.96
N ASN A 14 -7.20 7.65 -8.03
CA ASN A 14 -8.64 7.89 -7.99
C ASN A 14 -9.47 6.59 -8.01
N TYR A 15 -8.84 5.46 -7.69
CA TYR A 15 -9.47 4.16 -7.59
C TYR A 15 -9.02 3.44 -6.32
N TYR A 16 -9.76 2.39 -5.99
CA TYR A 16 -9.59 1.59 -4.79
C TYR A 16 -9.21 0.16 -5.16
N VAL A 17 -8.76 -0.61 -4.17
CA VAL A 17 -8.52 -2.04 -4.31
C VAL A 17 -9.31 -2.79 -3.25
N VAL A 18 -9.89 -3.93 -3.62
CA VAL A 18 -10.55 -4.84 -2.69
C VAL A 18 -9.49 -5.56 -1.86
N THR A 19 -9.51 -5.38 -0.55
CA THR A 19 -8.53 -6.01 0.37
C THR A 19 -9.13 -7.16 1.17
N GLN A 20 -10.44 -7.17 1.38
CA GLN A 20 -11.14 -8.21 2.12
C GLN A 20 -12.55 -8.45 1.55
N LEU A 21 -13.01 -9.69 1.67
CA LEU A 21 -14.40 -10.07 1.41
C LEU A 21 -14.96 -10.74 2.67
N VAL A 22 -16.18 -10.36 3.04
CA VAL A 22 -16.90 -10.94 4.17
C VAL A 22 -18.34 -11.18 3.76
N ASP A 23 -18.85 -12.37 4.07
CA ASP A 23 -20.26 -12.68 3.95
C ASP A 23 -20.90 -12.47 5.33
N ALA A 24 -21.89 -11.57 5.42
CA ALA A 24 -22.54 -11.19 6.67
C ALA A 24 -24.03 -10.89 6.46
N ASP A 25 -24.85 -11.09 7.49
CA ASP A 25 -26.26 -10.70 7.44
C ASP A 25 -26.47 -9.20 7.70
N ASP A 26 -25.62 -8.61 8.55
CA ASP A 26 -25.59 -7.19 8.86
C ASP A 26 -24.35 -6.50 8.26
N PHE A 27 -24.39 -5.17 8.17
CA PHE A 27 -23.25 -4.37 7.71
C PHE A 27 -22.02 -4.58 8.62
N PRO A 28 -20.85 -4.95 8.08
CA PRO A 28 -19.68 -5.23 8.90
C PRO A 28 -19.16 -3.99 9.65
N PRO A 29 -18.53 -4.17 10.82
CA PRO A 29 -17.90 -3.07 11.53
C PRO A 29 -16.76 -2.47 10.70
N PHE A 30 -16.59 -1.15 10.79
CA PHE A 30 -15.48 -0.47 10.12
C PHE A 30 -14.14 -0.98 10.66
N PRO A 31 -13.11 -1.13 9.79
CA PRO A 31 -11.79 -1.55 10.24
C PRO A 31 -11.21 -0.55 11.25
N GLU A 32 -10.65 -1.06 12.36
CA GLU A 32 -10.07 -0.23 13.42
C GLU A 32 -8.95 0.71 12.92
N ASN A 33 -8.26 0.30 11.85
CA ASN A 33 -7.19 1.07 11.23
C ASN A 33 -7.69 2.22 10.33
N GLY A 34 -9.01 2.37 10.14
CA GLY A 34 -9.63 3.48 9.40
C GLY A 34 -9.33 3.55 7.89
N GLY A 35 -8.65 2.54 7.33
CA GLY A 35 -8.08 2.59 5.98
C GLY A 35 -9.01 2.23 4.81
N GLY A 36 -10.28 1.91 5.06
CA GLY A 36 -11.17 1.40 4.01
C GLY A 36 -12.66 1.52 4.29
N SER A 37 -13.46 1.23 3.27
CA SER A 37 -14.92 1.28 3.29
C SER A 37 -15.53 -0.05 2.87
N TRP A 38 -16.54 -0.51 3.59
CA TRP A 38 -17.31 -1.69 3.19
C TRP A 38 -18.35 -1.34 2.14
N ILE A 39 -18.31 -2.06 1.02
CA ILE A 39 -19.26 -1.93 -0.09
C ILE A 39 -20.03 -3.24 -0.23
N ASP A 40 -21.36 -3.17 -0.23
CA ASP A 40 -22.19 -4.31 -0.62
C ASP A 40 -21.95 -4.64 -2.10
N THR A 41 -21.55 -5.87 -2.40
CA THR A 41 -21.26 -6.26 -3.78
C THR A 41 -22.52 -6.49 -4.60
N ALA A 42 -23.72 -6.43 -3.99
CA ALA A 42 -25.01 -6.67 -4.62
C ALA A 42 -25.06 -8.01 -5.40
N GLY A 43 -24.35 -9.03 -4.88
CA GLY A 43 -24.26 -10.35 -5.50
C GLY A 43 -23.25 -10.46 -6.64
N LEU A 44 -22.48 -9.42 -6.94
CA LEU A 44 -21.38 -9.48 -7.91
C LEU A 44 -20.27 -10.42 -7.41
N ALA A 45 -19.68 -11.18 -8.33
CA ALA A 45 -18.58 -12.10 -8.09
C ALA A 45 -17.23 -11.36 -7.96
N VAL A 46 -17.13 -10.49 -6.95
CA VAL A 46 -15.92 -9.71 -6.63
C VAL A 46 -14.87 -10.61 -5.98
N GLN A 47 -13.59 -10.34 -6.26
CA GLN A 47 -12.45 -11.02 -5.65
C GLN A 47 -11.50 -10.03 -4.96
N VAL A 48 -10.75 -10.51 -3.97
CA VAL A 48 -9.65 -9.75 -3.36
C VAL A 48 -8.61 -9.43 -4.44
N GLY A 49 -8.11 -8.19 -4.44
CA GLY A 49 -7.19 -7.67 -5.44
C GLY A 49 -7.86 -6.97 -6.62
N TRP A 50 -9.18 -7.06 -6.78
CA TRP A 50 -9.89 -6.33 -7.84
C TRP A 50 -9.87 -4.82 -7.59
N LEU A 51 -9.86 -4.06 -8.69
CA LEU A 51 -10.01 -2.62 -8.62
C LEU A 51 -11.47 -2.27 -8.36
N ALA A 52 -11.70 -1.24 -7.56
CA ALA A 52 -13.02 -0.65 -7.33
C ALA A 52 -13.01 0.81 -7.76
N GLN A 53 -13.98 1.20 -8.58
CA GLN A 53 -14.18 2.58 -9.01
C GLN A 53 -15.63 2.98 -8.89
N PHE A 54 -15.88 4.20 -8.42
CA PHE A 54 -17.22 4.75 -8.38
C PHE A 54 -17.52 5.45 -9.70
N GLN A 55 -18.40 4.86 -10.51
CA GLN A 55 -18.79 5.36 -11.83
C GLN A 55 -20.31 5.45 -11.92
N THR A 56 -20.84 6.59 -12.36
CA THR A 56 -22.28 6.78 -12.61
C THR A 56 -23.17 6.28 -11.46
N PHE A 57 -22.85 6.70 -10.23
CA PHE A 57 -23.57 6.34 -9.00
C PHE A 57 -23.52 4.85 -8.60
N GLN A 58 -22.61 4.06 -9.18
CA GLN A 58 -22.44 2.65 -8.88
C GLN A 58 -20.97 2.28 -8.71
N TRP A 59 -20.70 1.25 -7.91
CA TRP A 59 -19.37 0.66 -7.80
C TRP A 59 -19.15 -0.34 -8.92
N VAL A 60 -18.07 -0.13 -9.67
CA VAL A 60 -17.60 -1.04 -10.70
C VAL A 60 -16.36 -1.75 -10.17
N PHE A 61 -16.43 -3.08 -10.15
CA PHE A 61 -15.31 -3.93 -9.76
C PHE A 61 -14.73 -4.59 -10.99
N THR A 62 -13.41 -4.46 -11.18
CA THR A 62 -12.73 -4.94 -12.38
C THR A 62 -11.50 -5.74 -11.99
N GLU A 63 -11.35 -6.92 -12.60
CA GLU A 63 -10.10 -7.67 -12.52
C GLU A 63 -8.95 -6.84 -13.09
N PRO A 64 -7.84 -6.63 -12.36
CA PRO A 64 -6.74 -5.82 -12.85
C PRO A 64 -6.00 -6.59 -13.96
N ASP A 65 -5.72 -5.91 -15.07
CA ASP A 65 -4.75 -6.40 -16.03
C ASP A 65 -3.30 -6.20 -15.52
N TYR A 66 -2.33 -6.71 -16.27
CA TYR A 66 -0.92 -6.59 -15.89
C TYR A 66 -0.50 -5.13 -15.65
N GLU A 67 -0.90 -4.22 -16.55
CA GLU A 67 -0.58 -2.79 -16.44
C GLU A 67 -1.23 -2.14 -15.20
N ALA A 68 -2.45 -2.56 -14.84
CA ALA A 68 -3.09 -2.15 -13.60
C ALA A 68 -2.32 -2.63 -12.37
N TYR A 69 -1.85 -3.87 -12.36
CA TYR A 69 -0.97 -4.34 -11.29
C TYR A 69 0.34 -3.56 -11.23
N VAL A 70 0.96 -3.22 -12.37
CA VAL A 70 2.17 -2.36 -12.39
C VAL A 70 1.87 -0.98 -11.79
N ARG A 71 0.73 -0.36 -12.12
CA ARG A 71 0.30 0.92 -11.52
C ARG A 71 0.09 0.79 -10.01
N LEU A 72 -0.57 -0.27 -9.55
CA LEU A 72 -0.80 -0.54 -8.14
C LEU A 72 0.53 -0.74 -7.39
N ALA A 73 1.45 -1.53 -7.95
CA ALA A 73 2.77 -1.74 -7.40
C ALA A 73 3.56 -0.43 -7.32
N THR A 74 3.49 0.40 -8.36
CA THR A 74 4.14 1.71 -8.40
C THR A 74 3.58 2.65 -7.34
N ALA A 75 2.27 2.76 -7.21
CA ALA A 75 1.64 3.56 -6.17
C ALA A 75 2.07 3.12 -4.76
N ARG A 76 2.15 1.81 -4.52
CA ARG A 76 2.61 1.22 -3.25
C ARG A 76 4.11 1.45 -2.99
N MET A 77 4.94 1.50 -4.03
CA MET A 77 6.35 1.93 -3.93
C MET A 77 6.43 3.41 -3.54
N SER A 78 5.69 4.28 -4.23
CA SER A 78 5.65 5.73 -3.94
C SER A 78 5.22 6.01 -2.52
N GLU A 79 4.16 5.36 -2.03
CA GLU A 79 3.70 5.52 -0.65
C GLU A 79 4.80 5.21 0.38
N ARG A 80 5.58 4.14 0.12
CA ARG A 80 6.68 3.71 0.99
C ARG A 80 7.85 4.67 0.95
N PHE A 81 8.18 5.19 -0.23
CA PHE A 81 9.23 6.20 -0.37
C PHE A 81 8.84 7.50 0.31
N ASP A 82 7.60 7.96 0.15
CA ASP A 82 7.12 9.19 0.78
C ASP A 82 7.10 9.06 2.30
N LYS A 83 6.65 7.92 2.84
CA LYS A 83 6.75 7.62 4.29
C LYS A 83 8.20 7.64 4.78
N ALA A 84 9.13 7.06 4.02
CA ALA A 84 10.55 7.04 4.37
C ALA A 84 11.17 8.45 4.34
N ILE A 85 10.91 9.22 3.28
CA ILE A 85 11.38 10.61 3.14
C ILE A 85 10.83 11.48 4.26
N HIS A 86 9.55 11.31 4.60
CA HIS A 86 8.92 12.02 5.71
C HIS A 86 9.60 11.69 7.04
N TRP A 87 9.89 10.41 7.32
CA TRP A 87 10.61 10.02 8.53
C TRP A 87 12.01 10.65 8.60
N LEU A 88 12.76 10.66 7.50
CA LEU A 88 14.10 11.26 7.44
C LEU A 88 14.08 12.79 7.64
N THR A 89 12.95 13.45 7.37
CA THR A 89 12.77 14.89 7.61
C THR A 89 12.83 15.22 9.11
N PHE A 90 12.33 14.31 9.96
CA PHE A 90 12.40 14.44 11.42
C PHE A 90 13.61 13.73 12.04
N ASN A 91 14.27 12.86 11.28
CA ASN A 91 15.47 12.13 11.66
C ASN A 91 16.58 12.43 10.65
N PRO A 92 17.24 13.60 10.71
CA PRO A 92 18.15 14.10 9.67
C PRO A 92 19.52 13.38 9.69
N LEU A 93 19.53 12.06 9.62
CA LEU A 93 20.70 11.20 9.83
C LEU A 93 21.83 11.50 8.83
N GLN A 94 21.48 11.75 7.57
CA GLN A 94 22.46 12.14 6.56
C GLN A 94 23.13 13.48 6.91
N TYR A 95 22.37 14.48 7.36
CA TYR A 95 22.93 15.76 7.78
C TYR A 95 23.82 15.62 9.02
N LYS A 96 23.41 14.84 10.04
CA LYS A 96 24.26 14.54 11.20
C LYS A 96 25.60 13.95 10.78
N LYS A 97 25.57 13.02 9.82
CA LYS A 97 26.78 12.40 9.27
C LYS A 97 27.65 13.42 8.55
N ASP A 98 27.06 14.25 7.70
CA ASP A 98 27.79 15.22 6.88
C ASP A 98 28.47 16.31 7.73
N ILE A 99 27.89 16.70 8.86
CA ILE A 99 28.49 17.68 9.80
C ILE A 99 29.31 17.03 10.92
N GLY A 100 29.50 15.71 10.90
CA GLY A 100 30.32 14.98 11.87
C GLY A 100 29.72 14.86 13.28
N THR A 101 28.40 14.97 13.42
CA THR A 101 27.68 14.84 14.71
C THR A 101 26.91 13.52 14.85
N ALA A 102 26.97 12.64 13.85
CA ALA A 102 26.32 11.34 13.90
C ALA A 102 26.95 10.45 14.98
N THR A 103 26.08 9.85 15.80
CA THR A 103 26.45 8.75 16.70
C THR A 103 26.56 7.43 15.91
N PRO A 104 27.20 6.37 16.47
CA PRO A 104 27.17 5.04 15.85
C PRO A 104 25.75 4.53 15.56
N ASP A 105 24.79 4.82 16.44
CA ASP A 105 23.39 4.44 16.26
C ASP A 105 22.73 5.22 15.10
N ASP A 106 23.05 6.51 14.95
CA ASP A 106 22.60 7.31 13.80
C ASP A 106 23.13 6.74 12.46
N GLU A 107 24.39 6.30 12.43
CA GLU A 107 24.97 5.70 11.23
C GLU A 107 24.36 4.35 10.90
N ALA A 108 24.08 3.52 11.91
CA ALA A 108 23.40 2.24 11.74
C ALA A 108 21.96 2.45 11.21
N ALA A 109 21.20 3.39 11.79
CA ALA A 109 19.87 3.74 11.33
C ALA A 109 19.89 4.28 9.88
N LEU A 110 20.90 5.09 9.52
CA LEU A 110 21.06 5.61 8.15
C LEU A 110 21.36 4.48 7.15
N LEU A 111 22.15 3.50 7.56
CA LEU A 111 22.43 2.32 6.75
C LEU A 111 21.16 1.50 6.51
N SER A 112 20.41 1.19 7.56
CA SER A 112 19.14 0.46 7.44
C SER A 112 18.12 1.20 6.59
N TYR A 113 18.00 2.52 6.74
CA TYR A 113 17.17 3.37 5.89
C TYR A 113 17.54 3.24 4.40
N LYS A 114 18.83 3.34 4.07
CA LYS A 114 19.32 3.22 2.69
C LYS A 114 19.07 1.82 2.12
N GLN A 115 19.30 0.79 2.91
CA GLN A 115 19.01 -0.59 2.55
C GLN A 115 17.52 -0.80 2.28
N TYR A 116 16.64 -0.23 3.09
CA TYR A 116 15.19 -0.27 2.87
C TYR A 116 14.82 0.41 1.54
N PHE A 117 15.37 1.59 1.25
CA PHE A 117 15.08 2.30 0.01
C PHE A 117 15.46 1.49 -1.23
N VAL A 118 16.65 0.85 -1.20
CA VAL A 118 17.09 -0.08 -2.25
C VAL A 118 16.17 -1.30 -2.32
N ALA A 119 15.85 -1.92 -1.18
CA ALA A 119 14.98 -3.09 -1.16
C ALA A 119 13.59 -2.80 -1.76
N VAL A 120 13.04 -1.61 -1.52
CA VAL A 120 11.75 -1.19 -2.10
C VAL A 120 11.88 -0.97 -3.61
N SER A 121 12.97 -0.40 -4.12
CA SER A 121 13.15 -0.22 -5.58
C SER A 121 13.35 -1.54 -6.32
N GLU A 122 13.85 -2.56 -5.63
CA GLU A 122 14.16 -3.88 -6.19
C GLU A 122 12.97 -4.86 -6.15
N VAL A 123 11.82 -4.48 -5.58
CA VAL A 123 10.62 -5.36 -5.53
C VAL A 123 10.14 -5.81 -6.91
N LYS A 124 10.42 -5.00 -7.95
CA LYS A 124 10.14 -5.33 -9.36
C LYS A 124 10.86 -6.59 -9.87
N ASN A 125 11.92 -7.00 -9.18
CA ASN A 125 12.72 -8.18 -9.52
C ASN A 125 12.26 -9.44 -8.77
N GLN A 126 11.25 -9.34 -7.90
CA GLN A 126 10.71 -10.49 -7.18
C GLN A 126 9.89 -11.40 -8.10
N SER A 127 9.95 -12.71 -7.84
CA SER A 127 9.04 -13.67 -8.45
C SER A 127 7.60 -13.38 -8.02
N GLY A 128 6.72 -13.08 -8.97
CA GLY A 128 5.32 -12.74 -8.70
C GLY A 128 4.99 -11.26 -8.92
N TYR A 129 6.00 -10.39 -9.13
CA TYR A 129 5.73 -9.04 -9.60
C TYR A 129 4.93 -9.06 -10.91
N PRO A 130 3.94 -8.17 -11.10
CA PRO A 130 3.51 -7.08 -10.20
C PRO A 130 2.39 -7.45 -9.21
N SER A 131 1.81 -8.65 -9.27
CA SER A 131 0.61 -9.00 -8.51
C SER A 131 0.91 -9.46 -7.08
N ILE A 132 2.00 -10.19 -6.88
CA ILE A 132 2.45 -10.71 -5.57
C ILE A 132 3.81 -10.10 -5.26
N ILE A 133 3.84 -9.21 -4.27
CA ILE A 133 5.05 -8.49 -3.85
C ILE A 133 5.24 -8.66 -2.34
N ASN A 134 6.39 -9.18 -1.95
CA ASN A 134 6.84 -9.21 -0.57
C ASN A 134 7.51 -7.87 -0.26
N TRP A 135 6.73 -6.96 0.32
CA TRP A 135 7.21 -5.62 0.63
C TRP A 135 8.26 -5.64 1.76
N PRO A 136 9.39 -4.91 1.59
CA PRO A 136 10.33 -4.70 2.69
C PRO A 136 9.65 -4.04 3.89
N ILE A 137 10.10 -4.40 5.09
CA ILE A 137 9.63 -3.80 6.34
C ILE A 137 10.47 -2.54 6.60
N ALA A 138 9.80 -1.42 6.88
CA ALA A 138 10.47 -0.17 7.24
C ALA A 138 11.22 -0.34 8.57
N PRO A 139 12.51 0.02 8.64
CA PRO A 139 13.32 -0.16 9.85
C PRO A 139 13.18 1.00 10.86
N PHE A 140 12.13 1.82 10.74
CA PHE A 140 12.01 3.11 11.41
C PHE A 140 10.57 3.45 11.83
#